data_AF-A0A067CE91-F1
#
_entry.id   AF-A0A067CE91-F1
#
_cell.length_a   1.000
_cell.length_b   1.000
_cell.length_c   1.000
_cell.angle_alpha   90.00
_cell.angle_beta   90.00
_cell.angle_gamma   90.00
#
_symmetry.space_group_name_H-M   'P 1'
#
loop_
_entity.id
_entity.type
_entity.pdbx_description
1 polymer ?
#
loop_
_entity_poly.entity_id
_entity_poly.type
_entity_poly.pdbx_seq_one_letter_code
_entity_poly.pdbx_strand_id
1 'polypeptide(L)'
;MWKNLAYGQPTVSAPVAAPVTVAGTDVPTADVPTTVVGRLHNILTYLNSIKDHQPVTIQDIYQHTGIDLTIDEVADRLRNNPKVRVANDTFAYKAKYDIKDKDQLQHVLKRVNEGIPSSDLKDCYNGVEDDLRELSRAGHIICIKNTETGTEVYYARGFSFFTQVGALATVEGGSYVTTVNHDVTPELRRGDAIRVGDHWFRVSNAEKKGPMGNPPQPFTSIHPTVQNKSVSSMVDLNLTSKKTKYMLPFDAHHLPLDMPFPDHRHGHMHHPKWDVAPKFGKGAGTVALLKHGCTNDIRDLWRDTLRDWPTDRAALERKLVQSGLTTQANIDANRAKRKLHIKSKAKVARVKKQRDIKITNTHLIGTELGQVLAKGSEGSNDFTLGAVKFERQ
;
A
#
# COMPACT_ATOMS: atom_id res chain seq x y z
N MET A 1 31.28 -71.12 6.56
CA MET A 1 30.71 -69.80 6.24
C MET A 1 29.52 -70.01 5.33
N TRP A 2 28.33 -69.73 5.86
CA TRP A 2 27.04 -70.22 5.37
C TRP A 2 26.45 -69.38 4.23
N LYS A 3 25.94 -70.08 3.21
CA LYS A 3 24.85 -69.71 2.30
C LYS A 3 23.62 -70.53 2.71
N ASN A 4 22.43 -69.94 2.68
CA ASN A 4 21.07 -70.53 2.65
C ASN A 4 20.07 -69.48 3.19
N LEU A 5 18.80 -69.40 2.83
CA LEU A 5 18.00 -69.83 1.68
C LEU A 5 16.62 -69.13 1.87
N ALA A 6 15.87 -69.07 0.79
CA ALA A 6 14.52 -68.56 0.59
C ALA A 6 13.38 -69.08 1.51
N TYR A 7 12.21 -68.43 1.32
CA TYR A 7 10.80 -68.89 1.45
C TYR A 7 9.95 -68.43 2.64
N GLY A 8 8.76 -67.91 2.29
CA GLY A 8 7.47 -68.38 2.85
C GLY A 8 6.82 -67.58 3.98
N GLN A 9 5.61 -67.07 3.74
CA GLN A 9 4.69 -66.49 4.74
C GLN A 9 4.24 -67.49 5.83
N PRO A 10 3.66 -66.96 6.93
CA PRO A 10 2.27 -67.33 7.24
C PRO A 10 1.37 -66.13 7.57
N THR A 11 0.12 -66.23 7.12
CA THR A 11 -1.07 -65.44 7.48
C THR A 11 -1.58 -65.80 8.89
N VAL A 12 -2.30 -64.90 9.58
CA VAL A 12 -3.65 -65.12 10.20
C VAL A 12 -4.20 -63.86 10.93
N SER A 13 -5.45 -63.55 10.56
CA SER A 13 -6.59 -62.86 11.23
C SER A 13 -6.58 -61.37 11.61
N ALA A 14 -7.60 -60.69 11.07
CA ALA A 14 -8.13 -59.38 11.44
C ALA A 14 -8.86 -59.38 12.80
N PRO A 15 -9.08 -58.19 13.38
CA PRO A 15 -10.43 -57.82 13.81
C PRO A 15 -10.92 -56.52 13.15
N VAL A 16 -12.24 -56.40 13.19
CA VAL A 16 -13.13 -55.46 12.50
C VAL A 16 -13.07 -54.03 13.05
N ALA A 17 -13.42 -53.09 12.16
CA ALA A 17 -13.55 -51.64 12.22
C ALA A 17 -13.93 -50.96 13.56
N ALA A 18 -13.42 -49.72 13.72
CA ALA A 18 -14.21 -48.59 14.18
C ALA A 18 -13.96 -47.39 13.22
N PRO A 19 -15.00 -46.77 12.64
CA PRO A 19 -14.85 -45.59 11.80
C PRO A 19 -14.49 -44.39 12.68
N VAL A 20 -13.39 -43.71 12.37
CA VAL A 20 -13.05 -42.42 12.98
C VAL A 20 -13.95 -41.37 12.33
N THR A 21 -14.96 -40.96 13.08
CA THR A 21 -15.82 -39.81 12.79
C THR A 21 -14.96 -38.54 12.77
N VAL A 22 -14.58 -38.08 11.57
CA VAL A 22 -13.96 -36.76 11.43
C VAL A 22 -15.10 -35.75 11.33
N ALA A 23 -15.22 -34.92 12.37
CA ALA A 23 -16.25 -33.91 12.51
C ALA A 23 -16.26 -32.98 11.28
N GLY A 24 -17.34 -33.04 10.51
CA GLY A 24 -17.66 -32.05 9.50
C GLY A 24 -17.85 -30.69 10.17
N THR A 25 -17.08 -29.71 9.74
CA THR A 25 -17.43 -28.31 9.95
C THR A 25 -18.36 -27.94 8.80
N ASP A 26 -19.65 -28.16 9.01
CA ASP A 26 -20.69 -27.66 8.11
C ASP A 26 -20.63 -26.13 8.12
N VAL A 27 -20.19 -25.54 7.00
CA VAL A 27 -20.32 -24.11 6.76
C VAL A 27 -21.81 -23.81 6.60
N PRO A 28 -22.40 -22.89 7.37
CA PRO A 28 -23.81 -22.57 7.25
C PRO A 28 -24.11 -22.06 5.82
N THR A 29 -25.02 -22.73 5.13
CA THR A 29 -25.49 -22.42 3.76
C THR A 29 -26.17 -21.04 3.63
N ALA A 30 -26.31 -20.28 4.71
CA ALA A 30 -27.02 -19.00 4.76
C ALA A 30 -26.19 -17.79 4.27
N ASP A 31 -24.87 -17.88 4.18
CA ASP A 31 -23.98 -16.73 3.84
C ASP A 31 -23.42 -16.76 2.41
N VAL A 32 -23.85 -17.71 1.56
CA VAL A 32 -23.36 -17.80 0.18
C VAL A 32 -24.03 -16.71 -0.68
N PRO A 33 -23.28 -15.76 -1.27
CA PRO A 33 -23.86 -14.70 -2.08
C PRO A 33 -24.60 -15.29 -3.29
N THR A 34 -25.81 -14.81 -3.57
CA THR A 34 -26.59 -15.30 -4.72
C THR A 34 -26.01 -14.83 -6.05
N THR A 35 -25.33 -13.68 -6.07
CA THR A 35 -24.76 -13.10 -7.29
C THR A 35 -23.43 -13.77 -7.67
N VAL A 36 -23.22 -13.98 -8.98
CA VAL A 36 -21.97 -14.51 -9.54
C VAL A 36 -20.76 -13.65 -9.14
N VAL A 37 -20.94 -12.33 -9.04
CA VAL A 37 -19.89 -11.39 -8.62
C VAL A 37 -19.56 -11.54 -7.13
N GLY A 38 -20.58 -11.69 -6.28
CA GLY A 38 -20.39 -11.92 -4.84
C GLY A 38 -19.71 -13.25 -4.55
N ARG A 39 -20.10 -14.32 -5.27
CA ARG A 39 -19.44 -15.64 -5.20
C ARG A 39 -17.97 -15.56 -5.58
N LEU A 40 -17.67 -14.90 -6.71
CA LEU A 40 -16.29 -14.67 -7.14
C LEU A 40 -15.49 -13.88 -6.10
N HIS A 41 -16.09 -12.84 -5.50
CA HIS A 41 -15.43 -12.05 -4.45
C HIS A 41 -15.13 -12.88 -3.20
N ASN A 42 -16.07 -13.72 -2.74
CA ASN A 42 -15.83 -14.61 -1.61
C ASN A 42 -14.69 -15.60 -1.87
N ILE A 43 -14.63 -16.20 -3.07
CA ILE A 43 -13.54 -17.09 -3.45
C ILE A 43 -12.21 -16.34 -3.48
N LEU A 44 -12.15 -15.13 -4.05
CA LEU A 44 -10.92 -14.33 -4.06
C LEU A 44 -10.47 -13.92 -2.66
N THR A 45 -11.41 -13.55 -1.79
CA THR A 45 -11.12 -13.22 -0.38
C THR A 45 -10.57 -14.45 0.35
N TYR A 46 -11.12 -15.64 0.10
CA TYR A 46 -10.60 -16.89 0.64
C TYR A 46 -9.19 -17.20 0.11
N LEU A 47 -8.97 -17.16 -1.21
CA LEU A 47 -7.66 -17.39 -1.83
C LEU A 47 -6.60 -16.40 -1.34
N ASN A 48 -6.97 -15.14 -1.05
CA ASN A 48 -6.06 -14.15 -0.49
C ASN A 48 -5.78 -14.37 1.01
N SER A 49 -6.71 -14.98 1.75
CA SER A 49 -6.54 -15.28 3.18
C SER A 49 -5.54 -16.42 3.44
N ILE A 50 -5.33 -17.28 2.44
CA ILE A 50 -4.42 -18.42 2.51
C ILE A 50 -2.96 -17.92 2.55
N LYS A 51 -2.20 -18.43 3.51
CA LYS A 51 -0.78 -18.09 3.67
C LYS A 51 -0.02 -18.40 2.38
N ASP A 52 0.87 -17.49 1.99
CA ASP A 52 1.75 -17.58 0.81
C ASP A 52 1.04 -17.81 -0.54
N HIS A 53 -0.27 -17.52 -0.61
CA HIS A 53 -1.10 -17.76 -1.81
C HIS A 53 -0.91 -19.17 -2.39
N GLN A 54 -0.89 -20.18 -1.52
CA GLN A 54 -0.73 -21.57 -1.93
C GLN A 54 -1.85 -22.02 -2.88
N PRO A 55 -1.56 -22.93 -3.82
CA PRO A 55 -2.57 -23.48 -4.71
C PRO A 55 -3.56 -24.34 -3.93
N VAL A 56 -4.85 -24.12 -4.18
CA VAL A 56 -5.95 -24.80 -3.48
C VAL A 56 -6.85 -25.53 -4.46
N THR A 57 -7.35 -26.69 -4.06
CA THR A 57 -8.18 -27.54 -4.92
C THR A 57 -9.63 -27.05 -4.98
N ILE A 58 -10.37 -27.50 -5.98
CA ILE A 58 -11.82 -27.23 -6.10
C ILE A 58 -12.58 -27.68 -4.85
N GLN A 59 -12.21 -28.83 -4.27
CA GLN A 59 -12.87 -29.40 -3.11
C GLN A 59 -12.68 -28.54 -1.86
N ASP A 60 -11.47 -28.01 -1.65
CA ASP A 60 -11.17 -27.14 -0.50
C ASP A 60 -11.90 -25.80 -0.62
N ILE A 61 -12.02 -25.25 -1.84
CA ILE A 61 -12.81 -24.03 -2.10
C ILE A 61 -14.28 -24.28 -1.78
N TYR A 62 -14.84 -25.43 -2.21
CA TYR A 62 -16.22 -25.80 -1.89
C TYR A 62 -16.43 -25.94 -0.37
N GLN A 63 -15.49 -26.59 0.33
CA GLN A 63 -15.58 -26.75 1.78
C GLN A 63 -15.58 -25.42 2.53
N HIS A 64 -14.80 -24.43 2.10
CA HIS A 64 -14.71 -23.15 2.80
C HIS A 64 -15.72 -22.10 2.35
N THR A 65 -16.20 -22.16 1.11
CA THR A 65 -17.07 -21.12 0.54
C THR A 65 -18.48 -21.59 0.23
N GLY A 66 -18.73 -22.92 0.23
CA GLY A 66 -19.99 -23.52 -0.19
C GLY A 66 -20.28 -23.41 -1.68
N ILE A 67 -19.33 -22.94 -2.49
CA ILE A 67 -19.51 -22.68 -3.93
C ILE A 67 -18.88 -23.82 -4.74
N ASP A 68 -19.72 -24.52 -5.51
CA ASP A 68 -19.28 -25.62 -6.36
C ASP A 68 -18.78 -25.11 -7.72
N LEU A 69 -17.45 -25.13 -7.91
CA LEU A 69 -16.81 -24.72 -9.16
C LEU A 69 -16.96 -25.73 -10.31
N THR A 70 -17.54 -26.90 -10.08
CA THR A 70 -17.75 -27.90 -11.16
C THR A 70 -19.01 -27.61 -11.99
N ILE A 71 -20.00 -26.93 -11.40
CA ILE A 71 -21.31 -26.67 -12.00
C ILE A 71 -21.52 -25.18 -12.28
N ASP A 72 -20.86 -24.29 -11.53
CA ASP A 72 -21.16 -22.86 -11.52
C ASP A 72 -20.40 -22.06 -12.61
N GLU A 73 -21.08 -21.07 -13.22
CA GLU A 73 -20.50 -20.15 -14.21
C GLU A 73 -19.33 -19.31 -13.65
N VAL A 74 -19.17 -19.31 -12.33
CA VAL A 74 -18.07 -18.68 -11.61
C VAL A 74 -16.71 -19.28 -12.00
N ALA A 75 -16.65 -20.56 -12.36
CA ALA A 75 -15.40 -21.23 -12.73
C ALA A 75 -14.73 -20.61 -13.96
N ASP A 76 -15.50 -20.28 -14.99
CA ASP A 76 -14.99 -19.63 -16.20
C ASP A 76 -14.53 -18.19 -15.91
N ARG A 77 -15.22 -17.47 -15.03
CA ARG A 77 -14.80 -16.13 -14.60
C ARG A 77 -13.56 -16.17 -13.72
N LEU A 78 -13.41 -17.19 -12.88
CA LEU A 78 -12.24 -17.39 -12.02
C LEU A 78 -11.00 -17.73 -12.87
N ARG A 79 -11.14 -18.60 -13.88
CA ARG A 79 -10.07 -18.94 -14.83
C ARG A 79 -9.59 -17.76 -15.67
N ASN A 80 -10.50 -16.84 -16.02
CA ASN A 80 -10.17 -15.65 -16.78
C ASN A 80 -9.70 -14.46 -15.90
N ASN A 81 -9.65 -14.61 -14.57
CA ASN A 81 -9.34 -13.52 -13.67
C ASN A 81 -7.82 -13.26 -13.60
N PRO A 82 -7.32 -12.04 -13.87
CA PRO A 82 -5.89 -11.74 -13.79
C PRO A 82 -5.28 -11.87 -12.39
N LYS A 83 -6.12 -11.89 -11.34
CA LYS A 83 -5.73 -12.10 -9.93
C LYS A 83 -5.72 -13.57 -9.51
N VAL A 84 -5.86 -14.52 -10.43
CA VAL A 84 -5.84 -15.96 -10.14
C VAL A 84 -4.82 -16.66 -11.02
N ARG A 85 -4.01 -17.52 -10.41
CA ARG A 85 -3.13 -18.46 -11.10
C ARG A 85 -3.80 -19.83 -11.10
N VAL A 86 -4.01 -20.40 -12.28
CA VAL A 86 -4.60 -21.73 -12.45
C VAL A 86 -3.50 -22.70 -12.90
N ALA A 87 -3.32 -23.80 -12.18
CA ALA A 87 -2.40 -24.87 -12.56
C ALA A 87 -2.99 -26.22 -12.17
N ASN A 88 -3.17 -27.15 -13.11
CA ASN A 88 -3.61 -28.54 -12.87
C ASN A 88 -4.79 -28.66 -11.88
N ASP A 89 -5.90 -27.95 -12.16
CA ASP A 89 -7.11 -27.88 -11.31
C ASP A 89 -6.92 -27.34 -9.89
N THR A 90 -5.82 -26.62 -9.67
CA THR A 90 -5.62 -25.80 -8.47
C THR A 90 -5.69 -24.31 -8.80
N PHE A 91 -6.24 -23.55 -7.86
CA PHE A 91 -6.39 -22.10 -7.94
C PHE A 91 -5.55 -21.45 -6.84
N ALA A 92 -4.71 -20.49 -7.20
CA ALA A 92 -3.93 -19.68 -6.28
C ALA A 92 -4.23 -18.21 -6.52
N TYR A 93 -4.25 -17.40 -5.45
CA TYR A 93 -4.30 -15.94 -5.62
C TYR A 93 -3.01 -15.44 -6.28
N LYS A 94 -3.15 -14.45 -7.17
CA LYS A 94 -2.04 -13.79 -7.85
C LYS A 94 -2.07 -12.31 -7.50
N ALA A 95 -1.31 -11.94 -6.47
CA ALA A 95 -1.04 -10.55 -6.16
C ALA A 95 -0.30 -9.87 -7.32
N LYS A 96 -0.36 -8.54 -7.38
CA LYS A 96 0.35 -7.78 -8.42
C LYS A 96 1.87 -7.95 -8.30
N TYR A 97 2.35 -8.10 -7.07
CA TYR A 97 3.73 -8.44 -6.74
C TYR A 97 3.73 -9.72 -5.89
N ASP A 98 4.59 -10.67 -6.23
CA ASP A 98 4.80 -11.88 -5.44
C ASP A 98 5.75 -11.55 -4.27
N ILE A 99 5.20 -10.95 -3.22
CA ILE A 99 5.92 -10.54 -2.00
C ILE A 99 5.37 -11.35 -0.84
N LYS A 100 6.24 -12.10 -0.16
CA LYS A 100 5.84 -12.99 0.94
C LYS A 100 6.21 -12.47 2.33
N ASP A 101 7.19 -11.58 2.38
CA ASP A 101 7.76 -11.09 3.63
C ASP A 101 8.21 -9.61 3.52
N LYS A 102 8.54 -9.05 4.68
CA LYS A 102 9.01 -7.67 4.87
C LYS A 102 10.30 -7.36 4.12
N ASP A 103 11.19 -8.34 3.92
CA ASP A 103 12.48 -8.15 3.26
C ASP A 103 12.31 -8.10 1.73
N GLN A 104 11.48 -8.98 1.18
CA GLN A 104 11.06 -8.98 -0.22
C GLN A 104 10.33 -7.68 -0.56
N LEU A 105 9.49 -7.17 0.34
CA LEU A 105 8.81 -5.89 0.17
C LEU A 105 9.83 -4.76 -0.07
N GLN A 106 10.86 -4.67 0.78
CA GLN A 106 11.91 -3.66 0.62
C GLN A 106 12.71 -3.86 -0.68
N HIS A 107 12.97 -5.10 -1.08
CA HIS A 107 13.68 -5.39 -2.33
C HIS A 107 12.88 -4.98 -3.57
N VAL A 108 11.57 -5.26 -3.58
CA VAL A 108 10.68 -4.85 -4.68
C VAL A 108 10.57 -3.33 -4.75
N LEU A 109 10.44 -2.64 -3.61
CA LEU A 109 10.44 -1.18 -3.56
C LEU A 109 11.75 -0.57 -4.08
N LYS A 110 12.90 -1.23 -3.87
CA LYS A 110 14.20 -0.79 -4.41
C LYS A 110 14.29 -0.94 -5.94
N ARG A 111 13.50 -1.83 -6.54
CA ARG A 111 13.47 -2.05 -8.00
C ARG A 111 12.52 -1.08 -8.71
N VAL A 112 11.47 -0.62 -8.03
CA VAL A 112 10.42 0.23 -8.61
C VAL A 112 10.63 1.69 -8.21
N ASN A 113 11.34 2.44 -9.08
CA ASN A 113 11.66 3.86 -8.82
C ASN A 113 10.43 4.78 -8.80
N GLU A 114 9.35 4.41 -9.48
CA GLU A 114 8.10 5.19 -9.54
C GLU A 114 7.26 5.09 -8.26
N GLY A 115 7.66 4.21 -7.33
CA GLY A 115 6.91 3.89 -6.13
C GLY A 115 5.73 2.95 -6.41
N ILE A 116 5.19 2.38 -5.33
CA ILE A 116 4.09 1.41 -5.40
C ILE A 116 2.93 1.91 -4.54
N PRO A 117 1.71 2.02 -5.10
CA PRO A 117 0.55 2.45 -4.32
C PRO A 117 0.13 1.37 -3.32
N SER A 118 -0.42 1.80 -2.19
CA SER A 118 -0.91 0.92 -1.11
C SER A 118 -1.91 -0.13 -1.61
N SER A 119 -2.77 0.23 -2.59
CA SER A 119 -3.74 -0.69 -3.20
C SER A 119 -3.11 -1.93 -3.82
N ASP A 120 -1.86 -1.82 -4.30
CA ASP A 120 -1.15 -2.87 -5.00
C ASP A 120 -0.31 -3.75 -4.06
N LEU A 121 -0.17 -3.33 -2.79
CA LEU A 121 0.61 -4.03 -1.78
C LEU A 121 -0.29 -4.72 -0.73
N LYS A 122 -1.48 -4.18 -0.48
CA LYS A 122 -2.44 -4.69 0.51
C LYS A 122 -2.76 -6.18 0.38
N ASP A 123 -2.71 -6.72 -0.84
CA ASP A 123 -3.06 -8.10 -1.17
C ASP A 123 -1.83 -9.00 -1.36
N CYS A 124 -0.62 -8.54 -1.03
CA CYS A 124 0.60 -9.33 -1.18
C CYS A 124 0.78 -10.37 -0.07
N TYR A 125 0.64 -9.98 1.20
CA TYR A 125 0.73 -10.91 2.33
C TYR A 125 0.02 -10.35 3.58
N ASN A 126 -0.28 -11.24 4.51
CA ASN A 126 -0.94 -10.89 5.77
C ASN A 126 -0.02 -10.03 6.64
N GLY A 127 -0.49 -8.87 7.09
CA GLY A 127 0.29 -7.94 7.92
C GLY A 127 1.12 -6.92 7.13
N VAL A 128 1.05 -6.92 5.80
CA VAL A 128 1.76 -5.96 4.93
C VAL A 128 1.51 -4.50 5.32
N GLU A 129 0.28 -4.16 5.74
CA GLU A 129 -0.02 -2.79 6.17
C GLU A 129 0.74 -2.41 7.44
N ASP A 130 0.86 -3.32 8.39
CA ASP A 130 1.57 -3.07 9.65
C ASP A 130 3.08 -2.97 9.40
N ASP A 131 3.62 -3.83 8.53
CA ASP A 131 5.01 -3.74 8.10
C ASP A 131 5.29 -2.44 7.33
N LEU A 132 4.40 -2.00 6.44
CA LEU A 132 4.51 -0.72 5.74
C LEU A 132 4.50 0.47 6.71
N ARG A 133 3.62 0.43 7.72
CA ARG A 133 3.55 1.46 8.77
C ARG A 133 4.84 1.46 9.59
N GLU A 134 5.33 0.29 10.00
CA GLU A 134 6.55 0.15 10.80
C GLU A 134 7.79 0.60 10.02
N LEU A 135 7.96 0.15 8.78
CA LEU A 135 9.07 0.55 7.91
C LEU A 135 9.04 2.06 7.63
N SER A 136 7.85 2.64 7.44
CA SER A 136 7.70 4.10 7.26
C SER A 136 8.03 4.87 8.55
N ARG A 137 7.62 4.33 9.70
CA ARG A 137 7.91 4.88 11.02
C ARG A 137 9.40 4.87 11.33
N ALA A 138 10.07 3.73 11.16
CA ALA A 138 11.51 3.58 11.31
C ALA A 138 12.31 4.35 10.25
N GLY A 139 11.65 4.74 9.15
CA GLY A 139 12.26 5.50 8.06
C GLY A 139 12.99 4.64 7.04
N HIS A 140 12.85 3.31 7.05
CA HIS A 140 13.43 2.43 6.03
C HIS A 140 12.82 2.63 4.64
N ILE A 141 11.54 3.03 4.58
CA ILE A 141 10.84 3.39 3.35
C ILE A 141 10.26 4.80 3.45
N ILE A 142 9.92 5.37 2.29
CA ILE A 142 9.28 6.68 2.19
C ILE A 142 7.81 6.45 1.83
N CYS A 143 6.89 7.05 2.58
CA CYS A 143 5.47 7.05 2.27
C CYS A 143 5.02 8.48 1.96
N ILE A 144 4.47 8.68 0.75
CA ILE A 144 3.90 9.96 0.31
C ILE A 144 2.41 9.74 0.06
N LYS A 145 1.58 10.66 0.57
CA LYS A 145 0.16 10.69 0.21
C LYS A 145 0.01 11.50 -1.07
N ASN A 146 -0.55 10.92 -2.11
CA ASN A 146 -0.95 11.67 -3.29
C ASN A 146 -2.07 12.64 -2.89
N THR A 147 -1.89 13.92 -3.18
CA THR A 147 -2.83 14.99 -2.82
C THR A 147 -4.12 14.94 -3.63
N GLU A 148 -4.08 14.39 -4.85
CA GLU A 148 -5.23 14.32 -5.76
C GLU A 148 -6.09 13.09 -5.48
N THR A 149 -5.46 11.93 -5.35
CA THR A 149 -6.16 10.64 -5.17
C THR A 149 -6.34 10.25 -3.71
N GLY A 150 -5.59 10.90 -2.79
CA GLY A 150 -5.54 10.52 -1.38
C GLY A 150 -4.81 9.19 -1.12
N THR A 151 -4.34 8.50 -2.15
CA THR A 151 -3.69 7.18 -2.04
C THR A 151 -2.27 7.32 -1.51
N GLU A 152 -1.87 6.37 -0.67
CA GLU A 152 -0.49 6.29 -0.19
C GLU A 152 0.38 5.58 -1.23
N VAL A 153 1.54 6.15 -1.53
CA VAL A 153 2.54 5.58 -2.43
C VAL A 153 3.84 5.41 -1.65
N TYR A 154 4.39 4.21 -1.71
CA TYR A 154 5.61 3.83 -1.01
C TYR A 154 6.79 3.78 -1.97
N TYR A 155 7.92 4.29 -1.52
CA TYR A 155 9.18 4.34 -2.27
C TYR A 155 10.29 3.76 -1.42
N ALA A 156 11.28 3.14 -2.07
CA ALA A 156 12.54 2.87 -1.39
C ALA A 156 13.21 4.19 -0.99
N ARG A 157 13.78 4.23 0.22
CA ARG A 157 14.56 5.39 0.65
C ARG A 157 15.93 5.47 -0.05
N GLY A 158 16.47 4.35 -0.50
CA GLY A 158 17.81 4.27 -1.07
C GLY A 158 18.88 4.25 0.03
N PHE A 159 19.83 5.18 -0.03
CA PHE A 159 20.89 5.29 0.98
C PHE A 159 20.37 5.90 2.27
N SER A 160 20.65 5.24 3.39
CA SER A 160 20.36 5.78 4.72
C SER A 160 21.50 6.69 5.16
N PHE A 161 21.16 7.91 5.55
CA PHE A 161 22.06 8.88 6.15
C PHE A 161 21.56 9.18 7.56
N PHE A 162 22.47 9.05 8.53
CA PHE A 162 22.20 9.23 9.94
C PHE A 162 23.06 10.36 10.47
N THR A 163 22.44 11.23 11.26
CA THR A 163 23.11 12.31 11.97
C THR A 163 23.17 11.94 13.45
N GLN A 164 24.36 12.02 14.04
CA GLN A 164 24.50 11.85 15.48
C GLN A 164 23.89 13.06 16.19
N VAL A 165 23.08 12.79 17.22
CA VAL A 165 22.54 13.83 18.09
C VAL A 165 23.54 14.07 19.22
N GLY A 166 23.78 15.34 19.58
CA GLY A 166 24.79 15.76 20.56
C GLY A 166 24.55 15.33 22.01
N ALA A 167 23.57 14.47 22.28
CA ALA A 167 23.18 14.05 23.62
C ALA A 167 23.19 12.54 23.81
N LEU A 168 23.39 12.14 25.06
CA LEU A 168 23.19 10.79 25.57
C LEU A 168 21.85 10.68 26.26
N ALA A 169 21.19 9.55 26.02
CA ALA A 169 19.88 9.22 26.54
C ALA A 169 19.96 8.16 27.65
N THR A 170 19.25 8.35 28.75
CA THR A 170 18.92 7.29 29.71
C THR A 170 17.53 6.77 29.40
N VAL A 171 17.42 5.47 29.15
CA VAL A 171 16.16 4.78 28.82
C VAL A 171 15.83 3.70 29.84
N GLU A 172 14.54 3.45 29.99
CA GLU A 172 13.99 2.37 30.83
C GLU A 172 12.90 1.63 30.06
N GLY A 173 12.87 0.31 30.18
CA GLY A 173 11.85 -0.53 29.56
C GLY A 173 10.44 -0.07 29.96
N GLY A 174 9.54 -0.01 28.97
CA GLY A 174 8.16 0.45 29.13
C GLY A 174 7.98 1.98 29.15
N SER A 175 9.05 2.77 29.19
CA SER A 175 8.93 4.23 29.20
C SER A 175 8.67 4.82 27.82
N TYR A 176 7.80 5.83 27.76
CA TYR A 176 7.58 6.66 26.56
C TYR A 176 8.41 7.94 26.57
N VAL A 177 9.21 8.19 27.61
CA VAL A 177 10.03 9.39 27.73
C VAL A 177 11.45 8.97 28.07
N THR A 178 12.40 9.55 27.36
CA THR A 178 13.82 9.34 27.59
C THR A 178 14.40 10.59 28.24
N THR A 179 15.32 10.41 29.19
CA THR A 179 16.02 11.55 29.81
C THR A 179 17.34 11.79 29.10
N VAL A 180 17.58 13.01 28.64
CA VAL A 180 18.80 13.40 27.92
C VAL A 180 19.71 14.26 28.81
N ASN A 181 21.02 14.19 28.57
CA ASN A 181 22.02 14.97 29.32
C ASN A 181 22.16 16.44 28.86
N HIS A 182 21.71 16.76 27.64
CA HIS A 182 21.74 18.09 27.04
C HIS A 182 20.46 18.36 26.25
N ASP A 183 20.18 19.64 25.99
CA ASP A 183 19.01 20.07 25.23
C ASP A 183 19.12 19.65 23.76
N VAL A 184 18.25 18.71 23.35
CA VAL A 184 18.17 18.19 21.98
C VAL A 184 17.12 18.88 21.12
N THR A 185 16.34 19.81 21.67
CA THR A 185 15.31 20.54 20.91
C THR A 185 15.83 21.38 19.73
N PRO A 186 17.10 21.86 19.70
CA PRO A 186 17.67 22.51 18.51
C PRO A 186 17.99 21.52 17.38
N GLU A 187 18.26 20.25 17.71
CA GLU A 187 18.71 19.21 16.77
C GLU A 187 17.57 18.32 16.27
N LEU A 188 16.57 18.11 17.13
CA LEU A 188 15.44 17.21 16.93
C LEU A 188 14.11 17.96 16.87
N ARG A 189 13.22 17.50 15.99
CA ARG A 189 11.84 17.96 15.92
C ARG A 189 10.85 16.85 16.21
N ARG A 190 9.69 17.20 16.76
CA ARG A 190 8.56 16.27 16.87
C ARG A 190 8.24 15.68 15.48
N GLY A 191 8.14 14.36 15.41
CA GLY A 191 7.98 13.59 14.19
C GLY A 191 9.28 13.15 13.50
N ASP A 192 10.47 13.61 13.92
CA ASP A 192 11.73 13.08 13.41
C ASP A 192 11.88 11.60 13.79
N ALA A 193 12.45 10.80 12.88
CA ALA A 193 12.81 9.41 13.18
C ALA A 193 14.16 9.40 13.90
N ILE A 194 14.18 8.80 15.08
CA ILE A 194 15.36 8.72 15.94
C ILE A 194 15.60 7.27 16.34
N ARG A 195 16.87 6.89 16.48
CA ARG A 195 17.30 5.62 17.05
C ARG A 195 17.77 5.86 18.47
N VAL A 196 17.23 5.09 19.39
CA VAL A 196 17.59 5.10 20.81
C VAL A 196 18.04 3.68 21.16
N GLY A 197 19.33 3.50 21.44
CA GLY A 197 19.92 2.15 21.50
C GLY A 197 19.78 1.43 20.16
N ASP A 198 19.10 0.28 20.16
CA ASP A 198 18.90 -0.54 18.96
C ASP A 198 17.52 -0.40 18.31
N HIS A 199 16.67 0.48 18.84
CA HIS A 199 15.30 0.61 18.39
C HIS A 199 15.04 1.98 17.77
N TRP A 200 14.27 1.98 16.67
CA TRP A 200 13.81 3.18 15.99
C TRP A 200 12.47 3.65 16.55
N PHE A 201 12.37 4.95 16.78
CA PHE A 201 11.20 5.66 17.29
C PHE A 201 10.95 6.91 16.45
N ARG A 202 9.76 7.50 16.64
CA ARG A 202 9.51 8.89 16.26
C ARG A 202 9.51 9.75 17.52
N VAL A 203 10.03 10.97 17.41
CA VAL A 203 9.81 11.97 18.45
C VAL A 203 8.30 12.23 18.53
N SER A 204 7.69 11.92 19.68
CA SER A 204 6.23 11.90 19.79
C SER A 204 5.61 13.27 19.45
N ASN A 205 4.53 13.24 18.67
CA ASN A 205 3.69 14.40 18.38
C ASN A 205 2.23 14.16 18.77
N ALA A 206 1.98 13.20 19.66
CA ALA A 206 0.65 12.90 20.17
C ALA A 206 0.04 14.14 20.83
N GLU A 207 -1.11 14.57 20.32
CA GLU A 207 -1.88 15.70 20.87
C GLU A 207 -2.69 15.24 22.08
N LYS A 208 -2.83 16.13 23.07
CA LYS A 208 -3.70 15.92 24.23
C LYS A 208 -5.16 16.03 23.80
N LYS A 209 -5.78 14.93 23.37
CA LYS A 209 -7.21 14.83 23.05
C LYS A 209 -7.95 14.13 24.19
N GLY A 210 -8.79 14.85 24.93
CA GLY A 210 -9.63 14.30 26.00
C GLY A 210 -8.97 14.17 27.38
N PRO A 211 -9.67 13.60 28.38
CA PRO A 211 -9.19 13.46 29.75
C PRO A 211 -7.94 12.57 29.82
N MET A 212 -6.99 12.93 30.70
CA MET A 212 -5.74 12.19 30.90
C MET A 212 -6.03 10.78 31.40
N GLY A 213 -5.51 9.78 30.71
CA GLY A 213 -5.65 8.38 31.11
C GLY A 213 -5.13 7.40 30.07
N ASN A 214 -5.22 7.75 28.79
CA ASN A 214 -4.77 6.87 27.70
C ASN A 214 -3.29 7.10 27.35
N PRO A 215 -2.53 6.03 27.06
CA PRO A 215 -1.15 6.16 26.61
C PRO A 215 -1.06 6.84 25.24
N PRO A 216 0.15 7.32 24.87
CA PRO A 216 0.37 7.92 23.55
C PRO A 216 -0.01 6.90 22.49
N GLN A 217 -0.82 7.35 21.53
CA GLN A 217 -1.11 6.52 20.37
C GLN A 217 0.18 6.35 19.56
N PRO A 218 0.60 5.12 19.28
CA PRO A 218 1.78 4.88 18.47
C PRO A 218 1.60 5.50 17.09
N PHE A 219 2.71 5.89 16.47
CA PHE A 219 2.69 6.43 15.11
C PHE A 219 2.00 5.48 14.11
N THR A 220 1.96 4.17 14.42
CA THR A 220 1.29 3.13 13.61
C THR A 220 -0.23 3.13 13.75
N SER A 221 -0.82 3.68 14.81
CA SER A 221 -2.29 3.79 14.96
C SER A 221 -2.86 5.12 14.45
N ILE A 222 -2.03 5.91 13.75
CA ILE A 222 -2.47 7.15 13.12
C ILE A 222 -3.54 6.83 12.07
N HIS A 223 -4.78 7.19 12.39
CA HIS A 223 -5.90 7.24 11.46
C HIS A 223 -5.46 7.97 10.17
N PRO A 224 -5.84 7.51 8.96
CA PRO A 224 -5.40 8.06 7.65
C PRO A 224 -5.67 9.56 7.41
N THR A 225 -6.30 10.22 8.38
CA THR A 225 -6.62 11.66 8.41
C THR A 225 -5.67 12.51 9.25
N VAL A 226 -4.82 11.96 10.14
CA VAL A 226 -3.85 12.78 10.89
C VAL A 226 -2.59 12.96 10.06
N GLN A 227 -2.38 14.18 9.57
CA GLN A 227 -1.38 14.58 8.57
C GLN A 227 0.08 14.58 9.07
N ASN A 228 0.49 13.66 9.93
CA ASN A 228 1.86 13.66 10.46
C ASN A 228 2.81 12.81 9.60
N LYS A 229 2.85 13.08 8.29
CA LYS A 229 3.85 12.51 7.39
C LYS A 229 5.10 13.40 7.41
N SER A 230 6.12 12.90 8.10
CA SER A 230 7.39 13.53 8.48
C SER A 230 8.24 14.18 7.38
N VAL A 231 7.83 14.13 6.11
CA VAL A 231 8.62 14.64 4.98
C VAL A 231 7.97 15.84 4.28
N SER A 232 6.65 16.03 4.42
CA SER A 232 5.91 17.09 3.71
C SER A 232 5.54 18.29 4.57
N SER A 233 5.53 18.15 5.90
CA SER A 233 5.14 19.26 6.78
C SER A 233 6.30 20.25 6.95
N MET A 234 6.06 21.52 6.58
CA MET A 234 6.98 22.62 6.88
C MET A 234 6.74 23.24 8.26
N VAL A 235 5.65 22.87 8.93
CA VAL A 235 5.28 23.41 10.25
C VAL A 235 6.29 22.94 11.28
N ASP A 236 6.86 23.88 12.04
CA ASP A 236 7.64 23.52 13.20
C ASP A 236 6.73 23.01 14.33
N LEU A 237 6.75 21.68 14.50
CA LEU A 237 5.96 20.98 15.50
C LEU A 237 6.54 21.14 16.91
N ASN A 238 7.75 21.68 17.07
CA ASN A 238 8.28 21.97 18.40
C ASN A 238 7.58 23.16 19.05
N LEU A 239 7.09 24.10 18.22
CA LEU A 239 6.32 25.25 18.67
C LEU A 239 4.88 24.82 18.97
N THR A 240 4.52 24.78 20.25
CA THR A 240 3.11 24.61 20.65
C THR A 240 2.29 25.82 20.23
N SER A 241 1.21 25.59 19.47
CA SER A 241 0.24 26.63 19.13
C SER A 241 -0.86 26.69 20.20
N LYS A 242 -1.64 27.79 20.24
CA LYS A 242 -2.84 27.89 21.11
C LYS A 242 -3.83 26.73 20.89
N LYS A 243 -3.78 26.05 19.73
CA LYS A 243 -4.68 24.96 19.34
C LYS A 243 -4.09 23.57 19.55
N THR A 244 -2.77 23.44 19.73
CA THR A 244 -2.08 22.14 19.75
C THR A 244 -1.22 22.03 21.01
N LYS A 245 -1.71 21.26 21.98
CA LYS A 245 -0.94 20.89 23.17
C LYS A 245 -0.56 19.42 23.06
N TYR A 246 0.74 19.13 23.11
CA TYR A 246 1.23 17.76 23.09
C TYR A 246 1.06 17.08 24.43
N MET A 247 0.95 15.75 24.39
CA MET A 247 0.68 14.93 25.55
C MET A 247 1.93 14.69 26.40
N LEU A 248 3.08 14.49 25.77
CA LEU A 248 4.38 14.27 26.42
C LEU A 248 5.28 15.52 26.34
N PRO A 249 6.06 15.82 27.39
CA PRO A 249 7.02 16.92 27.37
C PRO A 249 8.11 16.69 26.32
N PHE A 250 8.54 17.77 25.69
CA PHE A 250 9.75 17.81 24.85
C PHE A 250 10.49 19.08 25.21
N ASP A 251 11.56 18.94 25.99
CA ASP A 251 12.29 20.04 26.61
C ASP A 251 13.78 19.69 26.71
N ALA A 252 14.55 20.52 27.42
CA ALA A 252 15.99 20.38 27.56
C ALA A 252 16.46 19.07 28.21
N HIS A 253 15.58 18.34 28.88
CA HIS A 253 15.91 17.11 29.62
C HIS A 253 15.09 15.91 29.17
N HIS A 254 13.96 16.10 28.49
CA HIS A 254 13.04 15.02 28.14
C HIS A 254 12.83 14.91 26.64
N LEU A 255 13.06 13.71 26.11
CA LEU A 255 12.83 13.33 24.72
C LEU A 255 11.67 12.33 24.66
N PRO A 256 10.50 12.70 24.10
CA PRO A 256 9.34 11.82 24.07
C PRO A 256 9.37 10.86 22.87
N LEU A 257 9.05 9.60 23.12
CA LEU A 257 8.94 8.52 22.15
C LEU A 257 7.48 8.27 21.76
N ASP A 258 7.25 7.85 20.53
CA ASP A 258 5.93 7.49 20.01
C ASP A 258 5.41 6.15 20.54
N MET A 259 6.31 5.28 20.99
CA MET A 259 6.02 3.94 21.53
C MET A 259 6.83 3.71 22.81
N PRO A 260 6.42 2.78 23.70
CA PRO A 260 7.21 2.47 24.87
C PRO A 260 8.53 1.81 24.45
N PHE A 261 9.61 2.14 25.14
CA PHE A 261 10.89 1.46 24.93
C PHE A 261 10.73 -0.04 25.25
N PRO A 262 11.18 -0.96 24.38
CA PRO A 262 11.01 -2.40 24.62
C PRO A 262 11.58 -2.84 25.96
N ASP A 263 10.80 -3.57 26.74
CA ASP A 263 11.26 -4.22 27.97
C ASP A 263 11.41 -5.72 27.73
N HIS A 264 12.65 -6.22 27.80
CA HIS A 264 12.93 -7.65 27.68
C HIS A 264 12.63 -8.43 28.97
N ARG A 265 12.33 -7.74 30.08
CA ARG A 265 12.14 -8.36 31.41
C ARG A 265 10.69 -8.66 31.77
N HIS A 266 9.69 -8.12 31.06
CA HIS A 266 8.28 -8.31 31.41
C HIS A 266 7.40 -8.63 30.18
N GLY A 267 6.80 -9.83 30.18
CA GLY A 267 5.83 -10.27 29.16
C GLY A 267 4.42 -9.64 29.28
N HIS A 268 4.15 -8.90 30.37
CA HIS A 268 2.91 -8.16 30.56
C HIS A 268 3.20 -6.78 31.14
N MET A 269 2.99 -5.74 30.33
CA MET A 269 3.17 -4.35 30.71
C MET A 269 1.96 -3.87 31.51
N HIS A 270 1.99 -4.08 32.83
CA HIS A 270 1.04 -3.41 33.73
C HIS A 270 1.39 -1.92 33.77
N HIS A 271 0.55 -1.06 33.19
CA HIS A 271 0.74 0.39 33.17
C HIS A 271 0.74 0.97 34.60
N PRO A 272 1.72 1.82 34.95
CA PRO A 272 1.39 2.87 35.91
C PRO A 272 1.83 4.27 35.52
N LYS A 273 2.76 4.51 34.57
CA LYS A 273 3.34 5.86 34.35
C LYS A 273 3.94 6.07 32.95
N TRP A 274 3.10 6.26 31.93
CA TRP A 274 3.57 6.60 30.57
C TRP A 274 4.13 8.03 30.47
N ASP A 275 3.91 8.85 31.50
CA ASP A 275 4.31 10.25 31.63
C ASP A 275 5.58 10.44 32.47
N VAL A 276 6.19 9.38 32.99
CA VAL A 276 7.38 9.47 33.84
C VAL A 276 8.64 9.07 33.08
N ALA A 277 9.58 10.02 33.07
CA ALA A 277 10.90 9.81 32.53
C ALA A 277 11.82 9.08 33.54
N PRO A 278 12.73 8.22 33.07
CA PRO A 278 13.71 7.57 33.93
C PRO A 278 14.66 8.59 34.55
N LYS A 279 15.19 8.31 35.75
CA LYS A 279 16.18 9.19 36.37
C LYS A 279 17.52 9.05 35.66
N PHE A 280 18.10 10.16 35.20
CA PHE A 280 19.42 10.15 34.58
C PHE A 280 20.46 9.47 35.50
N GLY A 281 21.25 8.55 34.95
CA GLY A 281 22.28 7.83 35.69
C GLY A 281 21.79 6.75 36.67
N LYS A 282 20.48 6.50 36.82
CA LYS A 282 19.92 5.36 37.56
C LYS A 282 19.17 4.43 36.61
N GLY A 283 19.86 3.41 36.09
CA GLY A 283 19.27 2.43 35.16
C GLY A 283 20.28 1.83 34.16
N ALA A 284 19.76 1.17 33.13
CA ALA A 284 20.47 0.37 32.12
C ALA A 284 21.30 1.21 31.13
N GLY A 285 22.30 1.92 31.62
CA GLY A 285 23.29 2.61 30.79
C GLY A 285 22.77 3.82 30.02
N THR A 286 23.71 4.65 29.55
CA THR A 286 23.42 5.77 28.64
C THR A 286 23.62 5.31 27.20
N VAL A 287 22.70 5.65 26.30
CA VAL A 287 22.79 5.30 24.88
C VAL A 287 22.96 6.55 24.01
N ALA A 288 23.71 6.40 22.93
CA ALA A 288 23.79 7.43 21.91
C ALA A 288 22.48 7.53 21.13
N LEU A 289 22.19 8.75 20.67
CA LEU A 289 21.02 9.05 19.85
C LEU A 289 21.45 9.30 18.41
N LEU A 290 20.74 8.68 17.47
CA LEU A 290 20.90 8.96 16.04
C LEU A 290 19.59 9.48 15.48
N LYS A 291 19.65 10.46 14.58
CA LYS A 291 18.50 10.94 13.81
C LYS A 291 18.61 10.44 12.39
N HIS A 292 17.49 9.98 11.84
CA HIS A 292 17.40 9.76 10.41
C HIS A 292 17.41 11.11 9.68
N GLY A 293 18.34 11.28 8.76
CA GLY A 293 18.38 12.45 7.89
C GLY A 293 19.59 13.33 8.17
N CYS A 294 19.46 14.59 7.79
CA CYS A 294 20.44 15.63 8.01
C CYS A 294 20.14 16.43 9.29
N THR A 295 21.14 17.21 9.70
CA THR A 295 21.04 18.29 10.67
C THR A 295 19.99 19.33 10.25
N ASN A 296 19.47 20.09 11.22
CA ASN A 296 18.38 21.05 10.96
C ASN A 296 18.82 22.23 10.07
N ASP A 297 20.09 22.64 10.14
CA ASP A 297 20.68 23.65 9.26
C ASP A 297 20.59 23.30 7.77
N ILE A 298 20.84 22.05 7.37
CA ILE A 298 20.71 21.61 5.96
C ILE A 298 19.25 21.69 5.51
N ARG A 299 18.34 21.34 6.42
CA ARG A 299 16.89 21.41 6.18
C ARG A 299 16.42 22.86 6.09
N ASP A 300 16.97 23.76 6.90
CA ASP A 300 16.63 25.18 6.86
C ASP A 300 17.23 25.85 5.62
N LEU A 301 18.46 25.50 5.25
CA LEU A 301 19.05 25.84 3.95
C LEU A 301 18.13 25.42 2.79
N TRP A 302 17.59 24.20 2.83
CA TRP A 302 16.61 23.76 1.82
C TRP A 302 15.34 24.61 1.83
N ARG A 303 14.80 24.99 2.99
CA ARG A 303 13.61 25.86 3.08
C ARG A 303 13.86 27.25 2.51
N ASP A 304 15.00 27.82 2.84
CA ASP A 304 15.37 29.17 2.42
C ASP A 304 15.55 29.20 0.90
N THR A 305 16.24 28.20 0.35
CA THR A 305 16.44 28.06 -1.10
C THR A 305 15.20 27.58 -1.85
N LEU A 306 14.19 27.03 -1.17
CA LEU A 306 12.96 26.57 -1.81
C LEU A 306 12.20 27.71 -2.49
N ARG A 307 12.27 28.93 -1.95
CA ARG A 307 11.66 30.13 -2.57
C ARG A 307 12.26 30.43 -3.93
N ASP A 308 13.54 30.09 -4.09
CA ASP A 308 14.25 30.21 -5.34
C ASP A 308 14.04 28.98 -6.25
N TRP A 309 13.36 27.95 -5.78
CA TRP A 309 13.13 26.77 -6.62
C TRP A 309 12.04 27.03 -7.66
N PRO A 310 12.30 26.74 -8.94
CA PRO A 310 11.32 26.96 -10.00
C PRO A 310 10.11 26.05 -9.83
N THR A 311 8.91 26.64 -9.82
CA THR A 311 7.63 25.95 -9.66
C THR A 311 7.12 25.33 -10.96
N ASP A 312 7.48 25.89 -12.11
CA ASP A 312 7.08 25.41 -13.42
C ASP A 312 8.28 24.97 -14.27
N ARG A 313 7.98 24.09 -15.23
CA ARG A 313 8.98 23.49 -16.12
C ARG A 313 9.76 24.55 -16.90
N ALA A 314 9.13 25.64 -17.31
CA ALA A 314 9.78 26.67 -18.12
C ALA A 314 10.72 27.55 -17.28
N ALA A 315 10.38 27.86 -16.02
CA ALA A 315 11.33 28.49 -15.10
C ALA A 315 12.50 27.57 -14.77
N LEU A 316 12.26 26.27 -14.59
CA LEU A 316 13.34 25.30 -14.37
C LEU A 316 14.29 25.24 -15.56
N GLU A 317 13.75 25.16 -16.77
CA GLU A 317 14.54 25.16 -18.01
C GLU A 317 15.40 26.43 -18.14
N ARG A 318 14.84 27.62 -17.86
CA ARG A 318 15.61 28.88 -17.85
C ARG A 318 16.71 28.89 -16.80
N LYS A 319 16.42 28.47 -15.57
CA LYS A 319 17.41 28.44 -14.49
C LYS A 319 18.55 27.46 -14.77
N LEU A 320 18.26 26.30 -15.36
CA LEU A 320 19.31 25.33 -15.74
C LEU A 320 20.28 25.89 -16.79
N VAL A 321 19.79 26.71 -17.73
CA VAL A 321 20.66 27.40 -18.70
C VAL A 321 21.44 28.52 -18.01
N GLN A 322 20.77 29.32 -17.18
CA GLN A 322 21.40 30.42 -16.44
C GLN A 322 22.52 29.93 -15.50
N SER A 323 22.34 28.77 -14.88
CA SER A 323 23.34 28.16 -14.00
C SER A 323 24.42 27.36 -14.74
N GLY A 324 24.36 27.28 -16.07
CA GLY A 324 25.33 26.53 -16.89
C GLY A 324 25.24 25.01 -16.75
N LEU A 325 24.21 24.48 -16.07
CA LEU A 325 24.00 23.03 -15.91
C LEU A 325 23.49 22.36 -17.21
N THR A 326 22.99 23.15 -18.16
CA THR A 326 22.61 22.69 -19.50
C THR A 326 22.71 23.83 -20.52
N THR A 327 22.63 23.51 -21.81
CA THR A 327 22.55 24.49 -22.90
C THR A 327 21.12 24.64 -23.39
N GLN A 328 20.81 25.80 -23.96
CA GLN A 328 19.51 26.05 -24.59
C GLN A 328 19.22 25.01 -25.70
N ALA A 329 20.24 24.67 -26.50
CA ALA A 329 20.14 23.64 -27.53
C ALA A 329 19.75 22.25 -26.98
N ASN A 330 20.29 21.84 -25.82
CA ASN A 330 19.93 20.58 -25.19
C ASN A 330 18.48 20.56 -24.68
N ILE A 331 17.99 21.69 -24.18
CA ILE A 331 16.58 21.82 -23.76
C ILE A 331 15.65 21.72 -24.97
N ASP A 332 15.97 22.44 -26.05
CA ASP A 332 15.16 22.45 -27.26
C ASP A 332 15.11 21.06 -27.92
N ALA A 333 16.25 20.35 -27.96
CA ALA A 333 16.31 18.97 -28.42
C ALA A 333 15.45 18.01 -27.57
N ASN A 334 15.49 18.14 -26.24
CA ASN A 334 14.65 17.34 -25.35
C ASN A 334 13.15 17.65 -25.51
N ARG A 335 12.80 18.92 -25.72
CA ARG A 335 11.41 19.35 -25.98
C ARG A 335 10.92 18.78 -27.31
N ALA A 336 11.75 18.78 -28.35
CA ALA A 336 11.44 18.17 -29.65
C ALA A 336 11.21 16.65 -29.52
N LYS A 337 12.10 15.93 -28.83
CA LYS A 337 11.94 14.48 -28.56
C LYS A 337 10.65 14.16 -27.81
N ARG A 338 10.30 14.95 -26.79
CA ARG A 338 9.03 14.78 -26.05
C ARG A 338 7.81 14.99 -26.95
N LYS A 339 7.79 16.03 -27.77
CA LYS A 339 6.69 16.28 -28.73
C LYS A 339 6.52 15.12 -29.71
N LEU A 340 7.61 14.55 -30.21
CA LEU A 340 7.58 13.37 -31.07
C LEU A 340 7.01 12.14 -30.34
N HIS A 341 7.42 11.90 -29.10
CA HIS A 341 6.94 10.76 -28.32
C HIS A 341 5.45 10.86 -27.98
N ILE A 342 4.96 12.07 -27.68
CA ILE A 342 3.52 12.32 -27.46
C ILE A 342 2.74 12.07 -28.75
N LYS A 343 3.23 12.55 -29.90
CA LYS A 343 2.63 12.26 -31.21
C LYS A 343 2.61 10.76 -31.53
N SER A 344 3.65 10.00 -31.18
CA SER A 344 3.66 8.55 -31.38
C SER A 344 2.73 7.77 -30.46
N LYS A 345 2.43 8.31 -29.26
CA LYS A 345 1.51 7.70 -28.29
C LYS A 345 0.05 8.12 -28.49
N ALA A 346 -0.20 9.22 -29.19
CA ALA A 346 -1.54 9.54 -29.67
C ALA A 346 -1.97 8.41 -30.61
N LYS A 347 -2.91 7.57 -30.16
CA LYS A 347 -3.45 6.45 -30.95
C LYS A 347 -3.78 7.00 -32.34
N VAL A 348 -3.18 6.42 -33.39
CA VAL A 348 -3.64 6.62 -34.76
C VAL A 348 -5.14 6.41 -34.73
N ALA A 349 -5.92 7.46 -35.01
CA ALA A 349 -7.36 7.37 -35.04
C ALA A 349 -7.69 6.25 -36.03
N ARG A 350 -8.18 5.12 -35.52
CA ARG A 350 -8.58 3.99 -36.34
C ARG A 350 -9.66 4.53 -37.26
N VAL A 351 -9.34 4.73 -38.54
CA VAL A 351 -10.33 5.05 -39.56
C VAL A 351 -11.40 3.98 -39.43
N LYS A 352 -12.59 4.37 -38.97
CA LYS A 352 -13.75 3.48 -38.96
C LYS A 352 -13.94 3.08 -40.41
N LYS A 353 -13.54 1.86 -40.79
CA LYS A 353 -14.05 1.26 -42.02
C LYS A 353 -15.57 1.31 -41.89
N GLN A 354 -16.19 2.14 -42.71
CA GLN A 354 -17.64 2.17 -42.86
C GLN A 354 -18.04 0.72 -43.14
N ARG A 355 -18.75 0.10 -42.20
CA ARG A 355 -19.32 -1.21 -42.47
C ARG A 355 -20.38 -0.96 -43.53
N ASP A 356 -20.22 -1.56 -44.70
CA ASP A 356 -21.32 -1.63 -45.65
C ASP A 356 -22.48 -2.32 -44.93
N ILE A 357 -23.48 -1.53 -44.56
CA ILE A 357 -24.72 -2.05 -44.00
C ILE A 357 -25.40 -2.73 -45.19
N LYS A 358 -25.24 -4.05 -45.29
CA LYS A 358 -25.98 -4.85 -46.25
C LYS A 358 -27.44 -4.82 -45.81
N ILE A 359 -28.22 -3.94 -46.43
CA ILE A 359 -29.66 -3.82 -46.21
C ILE A 359 -30.26 -5.18 -46.61
N THR A 360 -30.75 -5.94 -45.63
CA THR A 360 -31.28 -7.30 -45.81
C THR A 360 -32.69 -7.33 -46.44
N ASN A 361 -33.21 -6.19 -46.89
CA ASN A 361 -34.55 -6.08 -47.45
C ASN A 361 -34.52 -6.18 -48.99
N THR A 362 -34.05 -7.32 -49.50
CA THR A 362 -34.05 -7.65 -50.93
C THR A 362 -35.44 -7.63 -51.58
N HIS A 363 -36.51 -7.71 -50.79
CA HIS A 363 -37.90 -7.73 -51.25
C HIS A 363 -38.50 -6.34 -51.54
N LEU A 364 -37.79 -5.26 -51.17
CA LEU A 364 -38.22 -3.88 -51.42
C LEU A 364 -37.50 -3.25 -52.63
N ILE A 365 -36.64 -4.00 -53.31
CA ILE A 365 -35.91 -3.53 -54.49
C ILE A 365 -36.90 -3.47 -55.67
N GLY A 366 -37.13 -2.27 -56.21
CA GLY A 366 -38.03 -2.04 -57.34
C GLY A 366 -39.44 -1.57 -56.99
N THR A 367 -39.76 -1.40 -55.70
CA THR A 367 -41.04 -0.80 -55.26
C THR A 367 -40.88 0.69 -54.97
N GLU A 368 -41.98 1.45 -55.01
CA GLU A 368 -41.98 2.89 -54.70
C GLU A 368 -41.47 3.17 -53.27
N LEU A 369 -41.83 2.32 -52.30
CA LEU A 369 -41.33 2.35 -50.91
C LEU A 369 -39.81 2.14 -50.82
N GLY A 370 -39.25 1.24 -51.63
CA GLY A 370 -37.80 1.03 -51.71
C GLY A 370 -37.05 2.22 -52.31
N GLN A 371 -37.65 2.92 -53.29
CA GLN A 371 -37.07 4.13 -53.88
C GLN A 371 -37.04 5.30 -52.90
N VAL A 372 -38.08 5.48 -52.08
CA VAL A 372 -38.12 6.52 -51.04
C VAL A 372 -37.09 6.25 -49.94
N LEU A 373 -36.93 4.99 -49.52
CA LEU A 373 -35.92 4.60 -48.52
C LEU A 373 -34.49 4.72 -49.05
N ALA A 374 -34.25 4.39 -50.33
CA ALA A 374 -32.92 4.53 -50.95
C ALA A 374 -32.53 6.00 -51.20
N LYS A 375 -33.51 6.88 -51.44
CA LYS A 375 -33.31 8.34 -51.55
C LYS A 375 -33.31 9.06 -50.20
N GLY A 376 -33.61 8.36 -49.11
CA GLY A 376 -33.73 8.92 -47.76
C GLY A 376 -32.39 9.20 -47.08
N SER A 377 -31.64 10.19 -47.57
CA SER A 377 -30.65 10.93 -46.75
C SER A 377 -30.23 12.27 -47.37
N GLU A 378 -31.02 12.88 -48.25
CA GLU A 378 -30.78 14.26 -48.68
C GLU A 378 -32.09 15.06 -48.59
N GLY A 379 -32.37 15.58 -47.40
CA GLY A 379 -33.17 16.81 -47.28
C GLY A 379 -34.61 16.72 -46.76
N SER A 380 -34.97 15.83 -45.81
CA SER A 380 -36.27 15.96 -45.12
C SER A 380 -36.14 15.74 -43.61
N ASN A 381 -36.62 16.74 -42.87
CA ASN A 381 -36.31 16.99 -41.46
C ASN A 381 -37.29 16.32 -40.48
N ASP A 382 -37.91 15.21 -40.86
CA ASP A 382 -38.77 14.43 -39.97
C ASP A 382 -38.89 12.99 -40.47
N PHE A 383 -38.80 12.04 -39.53
CA PHE A 383 -39.00 10.62 -39.82
C PHE A 383 -39.94 10.02 -38.77
N THR A 384 -41.07 9.48 -39.24
CA THR A 384 -42.08 8.82 -38.39
C THR A 384 -41.99 7.30 -38.52
N LEU A 385 -41.88 6.62 -37.38
CA LEU A 385 -42.05 5.17 -37.25
C LEU A 385 -43.17 4.91 -36.24
N GLY A 386 -44.39 4.70 -36.74
CA GLY A 386 -45.58 4.49 -35.90
C GLY A 386 -46.13 5.76 -35.23
N ALA A 387 -47.05 5.58 -34.28
CA ALA A 387 -47.90 6.64 -33.72
C ALA A 387 -47.23 7.53 -32.65
N VAL A 388 -45.92 7.76 -32.74
CA VAL A 388 -45.22 8.67 -31.82
C VAL A 388 -44.25 9.55 -32.62
N LYS A 389 -44.51 10.87 -32.62
CA LYS A 389 -43.59 11.89 -33.14
C LYS A 389 -42.68 12.36 -32.02
N PHE A 390 -41.38 12.44 -32.26
CA PHE A 390 -40.41 13.04 -31.35
C PHE A 390 -39.82 14.29 -31.99
N GLU A 391 -40.18 15.47 -31.47
CA GLU A 391 -39.44 16.71 -31.70
C GLU A 391 -38.38 16.84 -30.60
N ARG A 392 -37.16 17.25 -30.97
CA ARG A 392 -36.05 17.40 -30.02
C ARG A 392 -35.86 18.87 -29.68
N GLN A 393 -35.90 19.21 -28.38
CA GLN A 393 -35.31 20.44 -27.82
C GLN A 393 -33.79 20.42 -27.88
#